data_AF-A0A917DQQ6-F1
#
_entry.id   AF-A0A917DQQ6-F1
#
_cell.length_a   1.000
_cell.length_b   1.000
_cell.length_c   1.000
_cell.angle_alpha   90.00
_cell.angle_beta   90.00
_cell.angle_gamma   90.00
#
_symmetry.space_group_name_H-M   'P 1'
#
loop_
_entity.id
_entity.type
_entity.pdbx_description
1 polymer ?
#
loop_
_entity_poly.entity_id
_entity_poly.type
_entity_poly.pdbx_seq_one_letter_code
_entity_poly.pdbx_strand_id
1 'polypeptide(L)'
;MDKIIKLALSILLLLCLFKMPYGFYQFVRFLALIGFGYLAFDSNQQKKDIETIIYIVLAILFQPLIKISLGRTLWNTIDLIVGIGLILNIFGVFTIKNK
;
A
#
# COMPACT_ATOMS: atom_id res chain seq x y z
N MET A 1 -2.50 -13.77 8.81
CA MET A 1 -1.29 -13.00 9.18
C MET A 1 -1.35 -11.56 8.62
N ASP A 2 -2.51 -11.19 8.10
CA ASP A 2 -2.69 -10.11 7.14
C ASP A 2 -2.79 -8.76 7.85
N LYS A 3 -3.24 -8.79 9.12
CA LYS A 3 -3.23 -7.62 10.01
C LYS A 3 -1.81 -7.13 10.29
N ILE A 4 -0.85 -8.04 10.49
CA ILE A 4 0.55 -7.68 10.80
C ILE A 4 1.20 -7.04 9.57
N ILE A 5 0.96 -7.60 8.38
CA ILE A 5 1.49 -7.07 7.12
C ILE A 5 0.88 -5.71 6.78
N LYS A 6 -0.46 -5.56 6.94
CA LYS A 6 -1.14 -4.26 6.81
C LYS A 6 -0.59 -3.21 7.78
N LEU A 7 -0.34 -3.62 9.03
CA LEU A 7 0.21 -2.73 10.07
C LEU A 7 1.65 -2.31 9.74
N ALA A 8 2.50 -3.25 9.34
CA ALA A 8 3.88 -2.98 8.94
C ALA A 8 3.96 -2.04 7.73
N LEU A 9 3.14 -2.29 6.69
CA LEU A 9 3.03 -1.41 5.51
C LEU A 9 2.58 -0.01 5.89
N SER A 10 1.58 0.10 6.76
CA SER A 10 1.05 1.40 7.17
C SER A 10 2.08 2.22 7.97
N ILE A 11 2.81 1.58 8.89
CA ILE A 11 3.91 2.23 9.62
C ILE A 11 5.00 2.68 8.64
N LEU A 12 5.33 1.85 7.66
CA LEU A 12 6.37 2.15 6.67
C LEU A 12 5.97 3.33 5.75
N LEU A 13 4.73 3.38 5.29
CA LEU A 13 4.16 4.48 4.49
C LEU A 13 4.08 5.78 5.31
N LEU A 14 3.72 5.70 6.59
CA LEU A 14 3.73 6.85 7.50
C LEU A 14 5.15 7.33 7.81
N LEU A 15 6.14 6.43 7.85
CA LEU A 15 7.56 6.80 7.98
C LEU A 15 8.05 7.61 6.77
N CYS A 16 7.53 7.31 5.57
CA CYS A 16 7.81 8.08 4.35
C CYS A 16 7.33 9.54 4.41
N LEU A 17 6.42 9.89 5.33
CA LEU A 17 5.96 11.26 5.51
C LEU A 17 7.10 12.18 6.02
N PHE A 18 8.08 11.62 6.72
CA PHE A 18 9.29 12.35 7.12
C PHE A 18 10.23 12.55 5.92
N LYS A 19 10.92 13.70 5.88
CA LYS A 19 11.93 13.99 4.85
C LYS A 19 13.14 13.06 5.02
N MET A 20 13.11 11.89 4.39
CA MET A 20 14.21 10.92 4.38
C MET A 20 15.00 11.00 3.05
N PRO A 21 16.28 10.57 2.97
CA PRO A 21 17.03 10.50 1.72
C PRO A 21 16.30 9.73 0.61
N TYR A 22 16.55 10.12 -0.64
CA TYR A 22 15.88 9.57 -1.83
C TYR A 22 15.92 8.03 -1.92
N GLY A 23 17.04 7.41 -1.53
CA GLY A 23 17.18 5.95 -1.52
C GLY A 23 16.18 5.24 -0.60
N PHE A 24 15.74 5.88 0.49
CA PHE A 24 14.73 5.30 1.38
C PHE A 24 13.36 5.19 0.69
N TYR A 25 12.96 6.20 -0.08
CA TYR A 25 11.71 6.16 -0.84
C TYR A 25 11.69 5.03 -1.88
N GLN A 26 12.83 4.76 -2.53
CA GLN A 26 12.93 3.63 -3.46
C GLN A 26 12.80 2.28 -2.74
N PHE A 27 13.41 2.16 -1.56
CA PHE A 27 13.30 0.96 -0.72
C PHE A 27 11.87 0.73 -0.22
N VAL A 28 11.19 1.79 0.24
CA VAL A 28 9.79 1.72 0.67
C VAL A 28 8.87 1.32 -0.47
N ARG A 29 9.08 1.82 -1.69
CA ARG A 29 8.32 1.37 -2.87
C ARG A 29 8.49 -0.11 -3.17
N PHE A 30 9.70 -0.62 -3.06
CA PHE A 30 9.97 -2.05 -3.24
C PHE A 30 9.27 -2.90 -2.17
N LEU A 31 9.34 -2.47 -0.91
CA LEU A 31 8.61 -3.13 0.18
C LEU A 31 7.10 -3.03 0.04
N ALA A 32 6.59 -1.88 -0.41
CA ALA A 32 5.18 -1.65 -0.70
C ALA A 32 4.70 -2.59 -1.81
N LEU A 33 5.46 -2.73 -2.90
CA LEU A 33 5.17 -3.67 -3.97
C LEU A 33 5.04 -5.11 -3.45
N ILE A 34 6.02 -5.58 -2.66
CA ILE A 34 5.99 -6.94 -2.08
C ILE A 34 4.79 -7.10 -1.15
N GLY A 35 4.54 -6.11 -0.29
CA GLY A 35 3.43 -6.13 0.65
C GLY A 35 2.06 -6.12 -0.01
N PHE A 36 1.84 -5.26 -1.01
CA PHE A 36 0.61 -5.22 -1.79
C PHE A 36 0.44 -6.47 -2.65
N GLY A 37 1.52 -7.02 -3.21
CA GLY A 37 1.50 -8.29 -3.95
C GLY A 37 1.05 -9.45 -3.06
N TYR A 38 1.57 -9.54 -1.83
CA TYR A 38 1.13 -10.53 -0.86
C TYR A 38 -0.35 -10.33 -0.47
N LEU A 39 -0.76 -9.09 -0.19
CA LEU A 39 -2.15 -8.78 0.17
C LEU A 39 -3.13 -9.10 -0.95
N ALA A 40 -2.75 -8.86 -2.21
CA ALA A 40 -3.55 -9.23 -3.37
C ALA A 40 -3.73 -10.75 -3.44
N PHE A 41 -2.67 -11.53 -3.21
CA PHE A 41 -2.75 -12.99 -3.20
C PHE A 41 -3.64 -13.52 -2.08
N ASP A 42 -3.51 -12.99 -0.87
CA ASP A 42 -4.36 -13.35 0.26
C ASP A 42 -5.84 -12.98 0.03
N SER A 43 -6.09 -11.79 -0.50
CA SER A 43 -7.46 -11.32 -0.78
C SER A 43 -8.14 -12.09 -1.90
N ASN A 44 -7.35 -12.58 -2.87
CA ASN A 44 -7.83 -13.46 -3.93
C ASN A 44 -8.26 -14.83 -3.37
N GLN A 45 -7.52 -15.40 -2.41
CA GLN A 45 -7.93 -16.62 -1.72
C GLN A 45 -9.21 -16.44 -0.92
N GLN A 46 -9.43 -15.23 -0.37
CA GLN A 46 -10.65 -14.90 0.37
C GLN A 46 -11.85 -14.53 -0.53
N LYS A 47 -11.76 -14.71 -1.86
CA LYS A 47 -12.80 -14.33 -2.86
C LYS A 47 -13.22 -12.86 -2.80
N LYS A 48 -12.30 -11.99 -2.39
CA LYS A 48 -12.57 -10.55 -2.29
C LYS A 48 -12.04 -9.82 -3.52
N ASP A 49 -12.67 -10.07 -4.67
CA ASP A 49 -12.21 -9.60 -5.98
C ASP A 49 -11.94 -8.09 -6.03
N ILE A 50 -12.79 -7.29 -5.37
CA ILE A 50 -12.63 -5.82 -5.31
C ILE A 50 -11.37 -5.42 -4.52
N GLU A 51 -11.14 -6.03 -3.35
CA GLU A 51 -9.94 -5.74 -2.55
C GLU A 51 -8.67 -6.17 -3.30
N THR A 52 -8.71 -7.33 -3.96
CA THR A 52 -7.62 -7.83 -4.81
C THR A 52 -7.25 -6.84 -5.92
N ILE A 53 -8.24 -6.33 -6.66
CA ILE A 53 -8.02 -5.34 -7.72
C ILE A 53 -7.40 -4.06 -7.14
N ILE A 54 -7.89 -3.57 -6.00
CA ILE A 54 -7.32 -2.39 -5.33
C ILE A 54 -5.86 -2.61 -4.98
N TYR A 55 -5.50 -3.77 -4.40
CA TYR A 55 -4.11 -4.07 -4.06
C TYR A 55 -3.22 -4.24 -5.29
N ILE A 56 -3.72 -4.82 -6.37
CA ILE A 56 -2.99 -4.92 -7.64
C ILE A 56 -2.73 -3.52 -8.22
N VAL A 57 -3.74 -2.64 -8.23
CA VAL A 57 -3.57 -1.25 -8.69
C VAL A 57 -2.56 -0.51 -7.82
N LEU A 58 -2.59 -0.69 -6.49
CA LEU A 58 -1.61 -0.12 -5.58
C LEU A 58 -0.21 -0.69 -5.82
N ALA A 59 -0.06 -2.01 -6.01
CA ALA A 59 1.21 -2.63 -6.35
C ALA A 59 1.81 -2.03 -7.64
N ILE A 60 0.98 -1.81 -8.66
CA ILE A 60 1.36 -1.15 -9.92
C ILE A 60 1.71 0.32 -9.68
N LEU A 61 0.98 1.03 -8.82
CA LEU A 61 1.28 2.44 -8.50
C LEU A 61 2.63 2.58 -7.79
N PHE A 62 2.93 1.69 -6.86
CA PHE A 62 4.18 1.65 -6.09
C PHE A 62 5.32 0.91 -6.80
N GLN A 63 5.13 0.48 -8.05
CA GLN A 63 6.16 -0.27 -8.76
C GLN A 63 7.44 0.59 -8.94
N PRO A 64 8.63 0.06 -8.63
CA PRO A 64 9.89 0.77 -8.83
C PRO A 64 10.34 0.79 -10.31
N LEU A 65 9.58 0.14 -11.21
CA LEU A 65 9.92 -0.03 -12.63
C LEU A 65 9.65 1.24 -13.46
N ILE A 66 8.59 1.98 -13.14
CA ILE A 66 8.25 3.22 -13.83
C ILE A 66 8.77 4.40 -13.01
N LYS A 67 9.70 5.19 -13.57
CA LYS A 67 10.13 6.47 -12.98
C LYS A 67 8.98 7.48 -13.07
N ILE A 68 8.02 7.35 -12.16
CA ILE A 68 6.95 8.32 -11.98
C ILE A 68 7.52 9.47 -11.13
N SER A 69 7.98 10.53 -11.80
CA SER A 69 8.50 11.75 -11.18
C SER A 69 7.39 12.67 -10.67
N LEU A 70 6.35 12.11 -10.04
CA LEU A 70 5.42 12.91 -9.25
C LEU A 70 6.25 13.65 -8.19
N GLY A 71 6.03 14.95 -8.03
CA GLY A 71 6.78 15.74 -7.04
C GLY A 71 6.65 15.14 -5.64
N ARG A 72 7.62 15.42 -4.75
CA ARG A 72 7.66 14.89 -3.37
C ARG A 72 6.33 15.07 -2.63
N THR A 73 5.67 16.20 -2.82
CA THR A 73 4.37 16.51 -2.22
C THR A 73 3.29 15.52 -2.64
N LEU A 74 3.23 15.16 -3.92
CA LEU A 74 2.20 14.27 -4.47
C LEU A 74 2.41 12.82 -3.99
N TRP A 75 3.65 12.35 -3.96
CA TRP A 75 3.97 11.03 -3.38
C TRP A 75 3.62 10.96 -1.90
N ASN A 76 3.95 11.98 -1.11
CA ASN A 76 3.58 12.01 0.30
C ASN A 76 2.06 11.97 0.48
N THR A 77 1.29 12.66 -0.38
CA THR A 77 -0.18 12.60 -0.35
C THR A 77 -0.70 11.20 -0.68
N ILE A 78 -0.13 10.54 -1.69
CA ILE A 78 -0.50 9.16 -2.05
C ILE A 78 -0.17 8.21 -0.90
N ASP A 79 1.05 8.26 -0.36
CA ASP A 79 1.48 7.42 0.76
C ASP A 79 0.58 7.61 1.98
N LEU A 80 0.18 8.85 2.27
CA LEU A 80 -0.75 9.18 3.35
C LEU A 80 -2.13 8.56 3.11
N ILE A 81 -2.72 8.75 1.93
CA ILE A 81 -4.05 8.21 1.58
C ILE A 81 -4.04 6.68 1.66
N VAL A 82 -2.99 6.06 1.11
CA VAL A 82 -2.84 4.60 1.09
C VAL A 82 -2.60 4.05 2.49
N GLY A 83 -1.76 4.72 3.29
CA GLY A 83 -1.52 4.39 4.69
C GLY A 83 -2.80 4.45 5.53
N ILE A 84 -3.61 5.50 5.35
CA ILE A 84 -4.93 5.64 6.00
C ILE A 84 -5.89 4.56 5.52
N GLY A 85 -5.95 4.28 4.21
CA GLY A 85 -6.80 3.23 3.65
C GLY A 85 -6.49 1.85 4.23
N LEU A 86 -5.21 1.53 4.40
CA LEU A 86 -4.77 0.28 5.07
C LEU A 86 -5.21 0.24 6.55
N ILE A 87 -5.09 1.34 7.28
CA ILE A 87 -5.55 1.44 8.68
C ILE A 87 -7.06 1.20 8.77
N LEU A 88 -7.86 1.87 7.93
CA LEU A 88 -9.31 1.71 7.92
C LEU A 88 -9.73 0.27 7.59
N ASN A 89 -8.98 -0.43 6.73
CA ASN A 89 -9.22 -1.84 6.47
C ASN A 89 -8.84 -2.73 7.68
N ILE A 90 -7.78 -2.40 8.43
CA ILE A 90 -7.46 -3.11 9.69
C ILE A 90 -8.60 -2.99 10.71
N PHE A 91 -9.19 -1.80 10.85
CA PHE A 91 -10.31 -1.53 11.76
C PHE A 91 -11.65 -2.07 11.25
N GLY A 92 -11.70 -2.72 10.08
CA GLY A 92 -12.90 -3.35 9.55
C GLY A 92 -13.95 -2.37 8.99
N VAL A 93 -13.62 -1.08 8.90
CA VAL A 93 -14.52 -0.04 8.36
C VAL A 93 -14.67 -0.19 6.84
N PHE A 94 -13.64 -0.71 6.16
CA PHE A 94 -13.61 -0.86 4.70
C PHE A 94 -13.53 -2.34 4.26
N THR A 95 -14.34 -3.22 4.85
CA THR A 95 -14.69 -4.48 4.16
C THR A 95 -15.78 -4.13 3.16
N ILE A 96 -15.39 -4.02 1.88
CA ILE A 96 -16.37 -4.09 0.79
C ILE A 96 -16.86 -5.53 0.81
N LYS A 97 -17.98 -5.76 1.51
CA LYS A 97 -18.66 -7.05 1.52
C LYS A 97 -19.18 -7.27 0.10
N ASN A 98 -18.45 -8.05 -0.68
CA ASN A 98 -18.93 -8.54 -1.96
C ASN A 98 -20.20 -9.34 -1.64
N LYS A 99 -21.34 -8.86 -2.12
CA LYS A 99 -22.64 -9.49 -1.93
C LYS A 99 -22.73 -10.76 -2.77
#